data_AF-A0AAD6TF82-F1
#
_entry.id   AF-A0AAD6TF82-F1
#
_cell.length_a   1.000
_cell.length_b   1.000
_cell.length_c   1.000
_cell.angle_alpha   90.00
_cell.angle_beta   90.00
_cell.angle_gamma   90.00
#
_symmetry.space_group_name_H-M   'P 1'
#
loop_
_entity.id
_entity.type
_entity.pdbx_description
1 polymer ?
#
loop_
_entity_poly.entity_id
_entity_poly.type
_entity_poly.pdbx_seq_one_letter_code
_entity_poly.pdbx_strand_id
1 'polypeptide(L)'
;MFIWRGFLDNIDLVAINEQPGIDRRYSHTTANHIVYHAKTKNFTISVTESKDNSLFTPLIGATTTLNTTIITSAKIYALYASLLSQRRALEGWFPTPVKKAVAIGKRRYRSSFSTSSWDRPCGINCPILWRHIRGLHKVGVFTWGGNDNQYDDFSEAGIPFSDNDLKWRLGDTCSNAACPLRRGNYFAPSRA
;
A
#
# COMPACT_ATOMS: atom_id res chain seq x y z
N MET A 1 -9.65 18.12 3.92
CA MET A 1 -9.33 17.66 5.31
C MET A 1 -10.44 17.78 6.38
N PHE A 2 -11.31 18.80 6.41
CA PHE A 2 -12.21 19.07 7.56
C PHE A 2 -13.25 17.97 7.88
N ILE A 3 -13.72 17.22 6.88
CA ILE A 3 -14.82 16.26 7.03
C ILE A 3 -14.46 15.12 8.00
N TRP A 4 -13.23 14.60 7.91
CA TRP A 4 -12.79 13.50 8.75
C TRP A 4 -12.49 13.91 10.18
N ARG A 5 -12.15 15.18 10.42
CA ARG A 5 -11.74 15.65 11.75
C ARG A 5 -12.88 15.49 12.76
N GLY A 6 -14.09 15.93 12.40
CA GLY A 6 -15.26 15.77 13.28
C GLY A 6 -15.59 14.31 13.58
N PHE A 7 -15.49 13.41 12.59
CA PHE A 7 -15.70 11.98 12.80
C PHE A 7 -14.63 11.36 13.73
N LEU A 8 -13.36 11.66 13.49
CA LEU A 8 -12.24 11.09 14.25
C LEU A 8 -12.23 11.62 15.70
N ASP A 9 -12.54 12.90 15.90
CA ASP A 9 -12.65 13.49 17.23
C ASP A 9 -13.80 12.84 18.03
N ASN A 10 -14.89 12.43 17.38
CA ASN A 10 -16.03 11.74 18.00
C ASN A 10 -15.75 10.28 18.40
N ILE A 11 -14.65 9.66 17.95
CA ILE A 11 -14.27 8.28 18.30
C ILE A 11 -13.05 8.21 19.23
N ASP A 12 -12.89 9.23 20.09
CA ASP A 12 -11.82 9.34 21.10
C ASP A 12 -10.40 9.27 20.54
N LEU A 13 -10.21 9.78 19.32
CA LEU A 13 -8.89 9.95 18.74
C LEU A 13 -8.35 11.35 19.03
N VAL A 14 -7.08 11.43 19.38
CA VAL A 14 -6.34 12.70 19.50
C VAL A 14 -5.46 12.85 18.29
N ALA A 15 -5.63 13.94 17.55
CA ALA A 15 -4.64 14.35 16.57
C ALA A 15 -3.33 14.64 17.29
N ILE A 16 -2.32 13.81 17.03
CA ILE A 16 -0.95 14.14 17.39
C ILE A 16 -0.43 14.93 16.20
N ASN A 17 -0.24 16.24 16.40
CA ASN A 17 0.47 17.09 15.44
C ASN A 17 1.95 16.67 15.40
N GLU A 18 2.24 15.50 14.85
CA GLU A 18 3.58 15.20 14.37
C GLU A 18 3.75 15.88 13.01
N GLN A 19 4.19 17.14 13.00
CA GLN A 19 5.12 17.57 11.95
C GLN A 19 6.48 17.66 12.61
N PRO A 20 7.35 16.64 12.42
CA PRO A 20 8.01 16.37 11.14
C PRO A 20 8.04 14.86 10.83
N GLY A 21 7.07 14.40 10.06
CA GLY A 21 6.95 12.98 9.72
C GLY A 21 6.20 12.67 8.43
N ILE A 22 5.74 13.70 7.68
CA ILE A 22 5.76 13.56 6.22
C ILE A 22 7.21 13.29 5.94
N ASP A 23 7.51 12.02 5.77
CA ASP A 23 8.76 11.61 5.24
C ASP A 23 8.96 12.49 4.00
N ARG A 24 9.95 13.39 4.00
CA ARG A 24 10.09 14.47 2.98
C ARG A 24 9.96 13.92 1.56
N ARG A 25 10.28 12.63 1.43
CA ARG A 25 10.12 11.74 0.30
C ARG A 25 8.69 11.69 -0.31
N TYR A 26 7.64 12.07 0.42
CA TYR A 26 6.24 12.13 -0.02
C TYR A 26 5.70 13.54 -0.21
N SER A 27 6.51 14.56 0.08
CA SER A 27 6.05 15.95 0.01
C SER A 27 5.58 16.37 -1.39
N HIS A 28 6.00 15.66 -2.44
CA HIS A 28 5.56 15.90 -3.82
C HIS A 28 4.16 15.37 -4.12
N THR A 29 3.68 14.39 -3.34
CA THR A 29 2.43 13.66 -3.62
C THR A 29 1.39 13.84 -2.52
N THR A 30 1.83 14.25 -1.33
CA THR A 30 0.99 14.40 -0.14
C THR A 30 0.79 15.87 0.18
N ALA A 31 -0.45 16.32 0.20
CA ALA A 31 -0.85 17.67 0.60
C ALA A 31 -0.76 17.83 2.11
N ASN A 32 -1.34 16.88 2.84
CA ASN A 32 -1.35 16.87 4.30
C ASN A 32 -1.22 15.44 4.86
N HIS A 33 -0.62 15.30 6.04
CA HIS A 33 -0.57 14.03 6.76
C HIS A 33 -0.77 14.30 8.25
N ILE A 34 -1.72 13.61 8.86
CA ILE A 34 -2.01 13.72 10.30
C ILE A 34 -2.08 12.32 10.88
N VAL A 35 -1.43 12.11 12.02
CA VAL A 35 -1.54 10.87 12.78
C VAL A 35 -2.42 11.11 13.99
N TYR A 36 -3.45 10.28 14.12
CA TYR A 36 -4.37 10.24 15.23
C TYR A 36 -4.00 9.04 16.12
N HIS A 37 -4.04 9.23 17.43
CA HIS A 37 -3.85 8.16 18.41
C HIS A 37 -5.12 7.98 19.23
N ALA A 38 -5.56 6.74 19.38
CA ALA A 38 -6.73 6.45 20.22
C ALA A 38 -6.36 6.61 21.69
N LYS A 39 -7.12 7.41 22.45
CA LYS A 39 -6.84 7.65 23.87
C LYS A 39 -6.90 6.38 24.70
N THR A 40 -7.88 5.53 24.40
CA THR A 40 -8.26 4.36 25.19
C THR A 40 -7.83 3.04 24.55
N LYS A 41 -7.32 3.07 23.32
CA LYS A 41 -6.98 1.88 22.54
C LYS A 41 -5.56 2.00 21.99
N ASN A 42 -4.85 0.88 21.86
CA ASN A 42 -3.48 0.86 21.36
C ASN A 42 -3.44 0.80 19.81
N PHE A 43 -4.03 1.79 19.15
CA PHE A 43 -3.93 1.95 17.69
C PHE A 43 -3.80 3.41 17.27
N THR A 44 -3.26 3.59 16.07
CA THR A 44 -3.11 4.88 15.41
C THR A 44 -3.80 4.87 14.05
N ILE A 45 -4.34 6.02 13.65
CA ILE A 45 -4.88 6.25 12.30
C ILE A 45 -4.05 7.34 11.65
N SER A 46 -3.47 7.04 10.50
CA SER A 46 -2.82 8.07 9.68
C SER A 46 -3.75 8.52 8.55
N VAL A 47 -4.10 9.80 8.53
CA VAL A 47 -4.86 10.42 7.45
C VAL A 47 -3.87 11.10 6.52
N THR A 48 -3.86 10.69 5.25
CA THR A 48 -2.99 11.27 4.21
C THR A 48 -3.87 11.85 3.12
N GLU A 49 -3.71 13.14 2.83
CA GLU A 49 -4.39 13.83 1.74
C GLU A 49 -3.44 13.91 0.55
N SER A 50 -3.87 13.45 -0.63
CA SER A 50 -3.08 13.55 -1.85
C SER A 50 -3.08 14.99 -2.38
N LYS A 51 -2.02 15.38 -3.09
CA LYS A 51 -1.99 16.64 -3.88
C LYS A 51 -2.75 16.54 -5.19
N ASP A 52 -2.94 15.32 -5.69
CA ASP A 52 -3.70 15.03 -6.89
C ASP A 52 -5.07 14.44 -6.54
N ASN A 53 -5.91 14.27 -7.55
CA ASN A 53 -7.24 13.63 -7.40
C ASN A 53 -7.13 12.09 -7.26
N SER A 54 -5.92 11.54 -7.05
CA SER A 54 -5.66 10.11 -6.99
C SER A 54 -5.25 9.67 -5.59
N LEU A 55 -5.92 8.65 -5.07
CA LEU A 55 -5.50 8.00 -3.83
C LEU A 55 -4.27 7.10 -4.03
N PHE A 56 -3.89 6.81 -5.28
CA PHE A 56 -2.82 5.86 -5.59
C PHE A 56 -1.43 6.43 -5.43
N THR A 57 -1.24 7.71 -5.69
CA THR A 57 0.07 8.34 -5.60
C THR A 57 0.65 8.22 -4.18
N PRO A 58 -0.07 8.61 -3.10
CA PRO A 58 0.43 8.38 -1.75
C PRO A 58 0.53 6.88 -1.38
N LEU A 59 -0.34 6.04 -1.93
CA LEU A 59 -0.36 4.60 -1.66
C LEU A 59 0.87 3.89 -2.26
N ILE A 60 1.22 4.16 -3.51
CA ILE A 60 2.33 3.54 -4.23
C ILE A 60 3.66 4.09 -3.76
N GLY A 61 3.69 5.35 -3.32
CA GLY A 61 4.85 5.93 -2.68
C GLY A 61 5.23 5.27 -1.35
N ALA A 62 4.32 4.49 -0.73
CA ALA A 62 4.46 3.98 0.63
C ALA A 62 5.79 3.22 0.87
N THR A 63 6.36 3.37 2.08
CA THR A 63 7.70 2.85 2.40
C THR A 63 7.73 1.34 2.48
N THR A 64 6.55 0.71 2.54
CA THR A 64 6.40 -0.73 2.66
C THR A 64 5.13 -1.20 1.97
N THR A 65 5.18 -2.38 1.36
CA THR A 65 4.02 -3.03 0.75
C THR A 65 2.88 -3.28 1.74
N LEU A 66 3.13 -3.30 3.05
CA LEU A 66 2.05 -3.40 4.04
C LEU A 66 1.11 -2.20 4.02
N ASN A 67 1.65 -1.02 3.70
CA ASN A 67 0.90 0.23 3.67
C ASN A 67 0.24 0.48 2.30
N THR A 68 0.19 -0.54 1.44
CA THR A 68 -0.43 -0.48 0.10
C THR A 68 -1.78 -1.20 0.06
N THR A 69 -2.47 -1.22 1.20
CA THR A 69 -3.81 -1.79 1.35
C THR A 69 -4.82 -0.66 1.43
N ILE A 70 -5.87 -0.72 0.60
CA ILE A 70 -7.00 0.20 0.64
C ILE A 70 -8.13 -0.51 1.36
N ILE A 71 -8.75 0.15 2.33
CA ILE A 71 -9.95 -0.35 3.00
C ILE A 71 -11.07 0.63 2.71
N THR A 72 -12.18 0.12 2.22
CA THR A 72 -13.40 0.88 1.95
C THR A 72 -14.57 0.31 2.74
N SER A 73 -15.72 0.97 2.67
CA SER A 73 -16.95 0.48 3.30
C SER A 73 -17.44 -0.85 2.72
N ALA A 74 -17.05 -1.20 1.49
CA ALA A 74 -17.48 -2.42 0.80
C ALA A 74 -16.37 -3.48 0.65
N LYS A 75 -15.12 -3.04 0.42
CA LYS A 75 -14.02 -3.93 0.01
C LYS A 75 -12.69 -3.55 0.66
N ILE A 76 -11.81 -4.54 0.80
CA ILE A 76 -10.38 -4.38 1.05
C ILE A 76 -9.63 -4.71 -0.25
N TYR A 77 -8.76 -3.83 -0.69
CA TYR A 77 -7.86 -4.03 -1.82
C TYR A 77 -6.42 -4.12 -1.31
N ALA A 78 -5.75 -5.23 -1.56
CA ALA A 78 -4.36 -5.43 -1.20
C ALA A 78 -3.50 -5.52 -2.47
N LEU A 79 -2.73 -4.46 -2.76
CA LEU A 79 -1.86 -4.42 -3.96
C LEU A 79 -0.79 -5.53 -3.96
N TYR A 80 -0.45 -6.07 -2.79
CA TYR A 80 0.50 -7.17 -2.61
C TYR A 80 -0.06 -8.26 -1.69
N ALA A 81 -1.27 -8.75 -2.00
CA ALA A 81 -1.98 -9.75 -1.20
C ALA A 81 -1.14 -11.01 -0.89
N SER A 82 -0.32 -11.47 -1.84
CA SER A 82 0.58 -12.61 -1.64
C SER A 82 1.72 -12.35 -0.65
N LEU A 83 2.17 -11.11 -0.49
CA LEU A 83 3.12 -10.76 0.58
C LEU A 83 2.40 -10.72 1.93
N LEU A 84 1.21 -10.11 1.95
CA LEU A 84 0.38 -9.99 3.14
C LEU A 84 0.04 -11.38 3.73
N SER A 85 -0.39 -12.33 2.89
CA SER A 85 -0.71 -13.70 3.32
C SER A 85 0.50 -14.47 3.88
N GLN A 86 1.71 -14.15 3.40
CA GLN A 86 2.97 -14.72 3.88
C GLN A 86 3.54 -13.99 5.11
N ARG A 87 2.85 -12.96 5.62
CA ARG A 87 3.34 -12.04 6.66
C ARG A 87 4.71 -11.44 6.31
N ARG A 88 4.90 -11.11 5.03
CA ARG A 88 6.10 -10.47 4.50
C ARG A 88 5.78 -9.06 4.01
N ALA A 89 6.80 -8.23 4.02
CA ALA A 89 6.73 -6.88 3.49
C ALA A 89 8.02 -6.57 2.74
N LEU A 90 7.88 -5.94 1.57
CA LEU A 90 9.00 -5.33 0.89
C LEU A 90 8.99 -3.84 1.19
N GLU A 91 10.17 -3.32 1.50
CA GLU A 91 10.35 -1.88 1.61
C GLU A 91 10.48 -1.28 0.21
N GLY A 92 10.00 -0.05 0.06
CA GLY A 92 10.19 0.71 -1.17
C GLY A 92 11.64 1.18 -1.31
N TRP A 93 11.88 2.10 -2.25
CA TRP A 93 13.19 2.74 -2.46
C TRP A 93 13.82 3.32 -1.19
N PHE A 94 12.96 3.65 -0.25
CA PHE A 94 13.27 4.43 0.92
C PHE A 94 13.09 3.57 2.17
N PRO A 95 14.17 3.32 2.93
CA PRO A 95 14.11 2.40 4.06
C PRO A 95 13.11 2.91 5.10
N THR A 96 12.41 1.95 5.71
CA THR A 96 11.44 2.21 6.76
C THR A 96 12.18 2.64 8.04
N PRO A 97 11.79 3.74 8.70
CA PRO A 97 12.41 4.17 9.95
C PRO A 97 12.42 3.05 11.00
N VAL A 98 13.51 2.93 11.78
CA VAL A 98 13.71 1.84 12.76
C VAL A 98 12.52 1.65 13.69
N LYS A 99 11.95 2.74 14.22
CA LYS A 99 10.74 2.69 15.08
C LYS A 99 9.57 2.00 14.38
N LYS A 100 9.33 2.29 13.10
CA LYS A 100 8.29 1.66 12.28
C LYS A 100 8.63 0.20 11.98
N ALA A 101 9.89 -0.12 11.66
CA ALA A 101 10.33 -1.49 11.45
C ALA A 101 10.13 -2.39 12.69
N VAL A 102 10.45 -1.88 13.88
CA VAL A 102 10.17 -2.56 15.16
C VAL A 102 8.68 -2.81 15.35
N ALA A 103 7.83 -1.81 15.05
CA ALA A 103 6.37 -1.96 15.14
C ALA A 103 5.84 -3.01 14.16
N ILE A 104 6.37 -3.08 12.94
CA ILE A 104 6.06 -4.14 11.96
C ILE A 104 6.45 -5.52 12.51
N GLY A 105 7.65 -5.64 13.08
CA GLY A 105 8.12 -6.88 13.71
C GLY A 105 7.23 -7.37 14.86
N LYS A 106 6.76 -6.45 15.73
CA LYS A 106 5.81 -6.76 16.81
C LYS A 106 4.49 -7.35 16.28
N ARG A 107 4.08 -6.98 15.06
CA ARG A 107 2.90 -7.53 14.38
C ARG A 107 3.18 -8.88 13.68
N ARG A 108 4.35 -9.49 13.92
CA ARG A 108 4.83 -10.76 13.31
C ARG A 108 4.99 -10.69 11.79
N TYR A 109 5.23 -9.50 11.25
CA TYR A 109 5.60 -9.31 9.85
C TYR A 109 7.11 -9.25 9.69
N ARG A 110 7.62 -9.82 8.61
CA ARG A 110 9.02 -9.71 8.20
C ARG A 110 9.15 -8.64 7.13
N SER A 111 9.74 -7.50 7.48
CA SER A 111 10.10 -6.45 6.52
C SER A 111 11.49 -6.72 5.94
N SER A 112 11.67 -6.48 4.65
CA SER A 112 12.96 -6.63 4.00
C SER A 112 13.13 -5.57 2.91
N PHE A 113 14.29 -4.93 2.88
CA PHE A 113 14.64 -3.96 1.83
C PHE A 113 14.96 -4.62 0.49
N SER A 114 15.28 -5.92 0.50
CA SER A 114 15.63 -6.68 -0.68
C SER A 114 14.98 -8.06 -0.67
N THR A 115 14.86 -8.64 -1.86
CA THR A 115 14.45 -10.02 -2.08
C THR A 115 15.61 -11.01 -2.08
N SER A 116 16.84 -10.56 -1.77
CA SER A 116 18.05 -11.40 -1.76
C SER A 116 17.96 -12.62 -0.85
N SER A 117 17.23 -12.50 0.27
CA SER A 117 17.02 -13.56 1.25
C SER A 117 15.89 -14.54 0.89
N TRP A 118 15.25 -14.38 -0.26
CA TRP A 118 14.14 -15.24 -0.66
C TRP A 118 14.69 -16.54 -1.25
N ASP A 119 14.21 -17.66 -0.70
CA ASP A 119 14.55 -19.03 -1.04
C ASP A 119 13.80 -19.55 -2.28
N ARG A 120 12.75 -18.85 -2.68
CA ARG A 120 11.86 -19.23 -3.79
C ARG A 120 11.76 -18.12 -4.84
N PRO A 121 11.39 -18.45 -6.08
CA PRO A 121 11.12 -17.45 -7.10
C PRO A 121 10.16 -16.36 -6.61
N CYS A 122 10.54 -15.12 -6.87
CA CYS A 122 9.81 -13.88 -6.56
C CYS A 122 8.34 -13.89 -7.05
N GLY A 123 8.08 -14.54 -8.20
CA GLY A 123 6.77 -14.63 -8.83
C GLY A 123 6.10 -13.27 -9.03
N ILE A 124 4.82 -13.19 -8.68
CA ILE A 124 4.01 -11.97 -8.74
C ILE A 124 4.54 -10.84 -7.84
N ASN A 125 5.31 -11.16 -6.80
CA ASN A 125 5.87 -10.19 -5.85
C ASN A 125 7.22 -9.63 -6.29
N CYS A 126 7.66 -9.95 -7.51
CA CYS A 126 8.93 -9.46 -8.00
C CYS A 126 8.96 -7.92 -8.05
N PRO A 127 9.99 -7.26 -7.48
CA PRO A 127 10.08 -5.80 -7.46
C PRO A 127 10.07 -5.15 -8.84
N ILE A 128 10.62 -5.83 -9.84
CA ILE A 128 10.74 -5.33 -11.22
C ILE A 128 9.49 -5.57 -12.07
N LEU A 129 8.51 -6.31 -11.54
CA LEU A 129 7.28 -6.61 -12.26
C LEU A 129 6.39 -5.37 -12.27
N TRP A 130 6.06 -4.93 -13.48
CA TRP A 130 5.07 -3.89 -13.68
C TRP A 130 3.66 -4.34 -13.29
N ARG A 131 2.95 -3.45 -12.62
CA ARG A 131 1.57 -3.61 -12.16
C ARG A 131 0.73 -2.50 -12.77
N HIS A 132 -0.52 -2.83 -13.04
CA HIS A 132 -1.50 -1.94 -13.63
C HIS A 132 -2.72 -1.88 -12.73
N ILE A 133 -3.26 -0.68 -12.56
CA ILE A 133 -4.45 -0.48 -11.76
C ILE A 133 -5.67 -0.98 -12.54
N ARG A 134 -5.68 -0.68 -13.84
CA ARG A 134 -6.73 -1.09 -14.76
C ARG A 134 -6.92 -2.60 -14.72
N GLY A 135 -8.17 -3.01 -14.49
CA GLY A 135 -8.57 -4.42 -14.38
C GLY A 135 -8.14 -5.11 -13.09
N LEU A 136 -7.55 -4.37 -12.13
CA LEU A 136 -7.12 -4.88 -10.81
C LEU A 136 -6.26 -6.15 -10.90
N HIS A 137 -5.55 -6.34 -12.01
CA HIS A 137 -4.75 -7.54 -12.19
C HIS A 137 -3.70 -7.61 -11.09
N LYS A 138 -3.66 -8.74 -10.38
CA LYS A 138 -2.68 -9.01 -9.31
C LYS A 138 -2.90 -8.18 -8.03
N VAL A 139 -4.08 -7.57 -7.88
CA VAL A 139 -4.57 -6.98 -6.63
C VAL A 139 -5.48 -8.00 -5.95
N GLY A 140 -5.25 -8.27 -4.67
CA GLY A 140 -6.20 -9.07 -3.90
C GLY A 140 -7.40 -8.23 -3.51
N VAL A 141 -8.61 -8.73 -3.75
CA VAL A 141 -9.86 -8.07 -3.37
C VAL A 141 -10.58 -8.94 -2.37
N PHE A 142 -11.04 -8.35 -1.28
CA PHE A 142 -11.88 -8.99 -0.28
C PHE A 142 -13.13 -8.14 -0.09
N THR A 143 -14.31 -8.75 -0.21
CA THR A 143 -15.60 -8.06 -0.05
C THR A 143 -16.15 -8.35 1.34
N TRP A 144 -16.55 -7.31 2.07
CA TRP A 144 -17.31 -7.50 3.31
C TRP A 144 -18.60 -8.25 2.98
N GLY A 145 -19.00 -9.26 3.75
CA GLY A 145 -20.22 -10.04 3.49
C GLY A 145 -20.08 -11.23 2.53
N GLY A 146 -18.89 -11.49 1.99
CA GLY A 146 -18.63 -12.69 1.16
C GLY A 146 -19.07 -12.53 -0.29
N ASN A 147 -19.16 -13.66 -1.02
CA ASN A 147 -19.44 -13.68 -2.46
C ASN A 147 -20.91 -13.39 -2.81
N ASP A 148 -21.82 -13.55 -1.85
CA ASP A 148 -23.27 -13.42 -2.08
C ASP A 148 -23.76 -11.99 -1.84
N ASN A 149 -22.86 -11.04 -1.67
CA ASN A 149 -23.22 -9.71 -1.22
C ASN A 149 -23.77 -8.89 -2.41
N GLN A 150 -25.10 -8.73 -2.43
CA GLN A 150 -25.85 -7.93 -3.40
C GLN A 150 -25.45 -6.43 -3.44
N TYR A 151 -24.54 -6.02 -2.55
CA TYR A 151 -23.95 -4.69 -2.50
C TYR A 151 -22.85 -4.45 -3.55
N ASP A 152 -22.58 -5.40 -4.46
CA ASP A 152 -21.77 -5.14 -5.66
C ASP A 152 -22.37 -4.05 -6.56
N ASP A 153 -23.65 -3.71 -6.38
CA ASP A 153 -24.35 -2.60 -7.03
C ASP A 153 -24.06 -1.23 -6.40
N PHE A 154 -23.32 -1.15 -5.28
CA PHE A 154 -22.56 0.06 -5.00
C PHE A 154 -21.49 0.13 -6.07
N SER A 155 -21.88 0.71 -7.21
CA SER A 155 -21.00 1.05 -8.32
C SER A 155 -19.68 1.53 -7.72
N GLU A 156 -18.58 1.04 -8.26
CA GLU A 156 -17.22 1.44 -7.93
C GLU A 156 -16.97 2.96 -8.05
N ALA A 157 -18.02 3.77 -8.27
CA ALA A 157 -18.11 5.23 -8.30
C ALA A 157 -17.38 5.95 -7.15
N GLY A 158 -16.97 5.25 -6.09
CA GLY A 158 -16.18 5.83 -5.00
C GLY A 158 -14.68 5.56 -5.06
N ILE A 159 -14.19 4.59 -5.83
CA ILE A 159 -12.75 4.27 -5.88
C ILE A 159 -12.26 4.39 -7.33
N PRO A 160 -11.42 5.39 -7.64
CA PRO A 160 -11.04 5.72 -9.02
C PRO A 160 -9.99 4.76 -9.59
N PHE A 161 -10.21 3.44 -9.44
CA PHE A 161 -9.44 2.42 -10.14
C PHE A 161 -9.77 2.42 -11.64
N SER A 162 -10.99 2.80 -12.04
CA SER A 162 -11.46 2.65 -13.42
C SER A 162 -10.80 3.60 -14.41
N ASP A 163 -10.50 4.83 -13.98
CA ASP A 163 -10.19 5.92 -14.93
C ASP A 163 -8.69 6.23 -15.03
N ASN A 164 -7.86 5.64 -14.16
CA ASN A 164 -6.42 5.89 -14.13
C ASN A 164 -5.64 4.68 -14.68
N ASP A 165 -4.99 4.85 -15.84
CA ASP A 165 -4.02 3.86 -16.37
C ASP A 165 -2.65 3.99 -15.67
N LEU A 166 -2.69 3.92 -14.34
CA LEU A 166 -1.49 4.04 -13.54
C LEU A 166 -0.75 2.71 -13.54
N LYS A 167 0.54 2.81 -13.84
CA LYS A 167 1.48 1.69 -13.86
C LYS A 167 2.58 1.89 -12.83
N TRP A 168 2.87 0.87 -12.02
CA TRP A 168 3.91 0.96 -11.00
C TRP A 168 4.69 -0.34 -10.82
N ARG A 169 5.83 -0.23 -10.13
CA ARG A 169 6.68 -1.34 -9.69
C ARG A 169 7.42 -0.91 -8.42
N LEU A 170 7.91 -1.86 -7.62
CA LEU A 170 8.60 -1.54 -6.36
C LEU A 170 10.06 -1.11 -6.56
N GLY A 171 10.69 -1.62 -7.62
CA GLY A 171 12.10 -1.34 -7.91
C GLY A 171 12.45 -1.60 -9.37
N ASP A 172 13.68 -1.31 -9.73
CA ASP A 172 14.26 -1.50 -11.05
C ASP A 172 15.08 -2.80 -11.17
N THR A 173 15.45 -3.40 -10.03
CA THR A 173 16.24 -4.63 -9.93
C THR A 173 15.61 -5.64 -8.97
N CYS A 174 15.99 -6.92 -9.14
CA CYS A 174 15.58 -8.00 -8.24
C CYS A 174 16.81 -8.80 -7.79
N SER A 175 17.10 -8.78 -6.49
CA SER A 175 18.29 -9.43 -5.93
C SER A 175 18.10 -10.93 -5.64
N ASN A 176 16.87 -11.45 -5.70
CA ASN A 176 16.58 -12.86 -5.50
C ASN A 176 17.27 -13.74 -6.57
N ALA A 177 18.15 -14.64 -6.13
CA ALA A 177 18.89 -15.55 -7.02
C ALA A 177 18.00 -16.55 -7.76
N ALA A 178 16.86 -16.93 -7.17
CA ALA A 178 15.87 -17.82 -7.77
C ALA A 178 14.86 -17.09 -8.68
N CYS A 179 14.97 -15.77 -8.85
CA CYS A 179 14.00 -15.01 -9.63
C CYS A 179 14.27 -15.14 -11.14
N PRO A 180 13.34 -15.70 -11.94
CA PRO A 180 13.55 -15.91 -13.37
C PRO A 180 13.73 -14.58 -14.12
N LEU A 181 13.19 -13.49 -13.55
CA LEU A 181 13.24 -12.16 -14.16
C LEU A 181 14.59 -11.46 -13.99
N ARG A 182 15.45 -11.96 -13.10
CA ARG A 182 16.77 -11.36 -12.81
C ARG A 182 17.71 -11.41 -14.02
N ARG A 183 17.52 -12.34 -14.96
CA ARG A 183 18.41 -12.58 -16.10
C ARG A 183 18.13 -11.71 -17.32
N GLY A 184 17.35 -10.62 -17.20
CA GLY A 184 17.11 -9.68 -18.30
C GLY A 184 16.16 -10.19 -19.40
N ASN A 185 15.59 -11.40 -19.27
CA ASN A 185 14.73 -12.00 -20.30
C ASN A 185 13.28 -11.48 -20.32
N TYR A 186 12.98 -10.37 -19.65
CA TYR A 186 11.68 -9.74 -19.84
C TYR A 186 11.73 -8.86 -21.09
N PHE A 187 11.20 -9.40 -22.19
CA PHE A 187 10.60 -8.58 -23.23
C PHE A 187 9.57 -7.68 -22.54
N ALA A 188 9.81 -6.36 -22.58
CA ALA A 188 8.77 -5.42 -22.21
C ALA A 188 7.53 -5.78 -23.04
N PRO A 189 6.33 -5.90 -22.45
CA PRO A 189 5.13 -6.04 -23.25
C PRO A 189 5.12 -4.88 -24.24
N SER A 190 5.12 -5.20 -25.53
CA SER A 190 5.01 -4.23 -26.62
C SER A 190 3.88 -3.27 -26.27
N ARG A 191 4.16 -1.97 -26.32
CA ARG A 191 3.14 -0.94 -26.15
C ARG A 191 1.98 -1.29 -27.07
N ALA A 192 0.82 -1.62 -26.48
CA ALA A 192 -0.44 -1.72 -27.20
C ALA A 192 -1.01 -0.31 -27.39
#